data_AF-A0A9P7GH55-F1
#
_entry.id   AF-A0A9P7GH55-F1
#
_cell.length_a   1.000
_cell.length_b   1.000
_cell.length_c   1.000
_cell.angle_alpha   90.00
_cell.angle_beta   90.00
_cell.angle_gamma   90.00
#
_symmetry.space_group_name_H-M   'P 1'
#
loop_
_entity.id
_entity.type
_entity.pdbx_description
1 polymer ?
#
loop_
_entity_poly.entity_id
_entity_poly.type
_entity_poly.pdbx_seq_one_letter_code
_entity_poly.pdbx_strand_id
1 'polypeptide(L)'
;MLVVTDLPEVRTIDASKIVHRSLFCSGPVYVRPLAWGNASHGVAIASELLTPSNELRTLTHVVCSDLVYFPDLLAPLLRSLLQVTSPPFSTIHSVTNPGATVAIAYKVRSQTKETPFWAAFGLWFTFKPVLVKETSSGKVGWQRLGSSSEDVMFIFVAHRRPESYAWKIPVEDMDLLAGRGARGTDTAKADDTFEILLFMALESDEPEE
;
A
#
# COMPACT_ATOMS: atom_id res chain seq x y z
N MET A 1 -4.70 1.67 -18.06
CA MET A 1 -5.77 0.80 -17.52
C MET A 1 -5.85 1.05 -16.02
N LEU A 2 -7.05 1.18 -15.48
CA LEU A 2 -7.30 1.32 -14.04
C LEU A 2 -8.20 0.18 -13.56
N VAL A 3 -7.87 -0.41 -12.43
CA VAL A 3 -8.70 -1.43 -11.77
C VAL A 3 -9.08 -0.88 -10.41
N VAL A 4 -10.37 -0.70 -10.19
CA VAL A 4 -10.92 -0.30 -8.90
C VAL A 4 -11.47 -1.53 -8.22
N THR A 5 -11.12 -1.72 -6.96
CA THR A 5 -11.54 -2.91 -6.20
C THR A 5 -12.13 -2.53 -4.87
N ASP A 6 -13.17 -3.25 -4.49
CA ASP A 6 -13.82 -3.14 -3.17
C ASP A 6 -14.46 -4.50 -2.82
N LEU A 7 -15.14 -4.57 -1.68
CA LEU A 7 -16.00 -5.67 -1.30
C LEU A 7 -17.06 -5.95 -2.38
N PRO A 8 -17.45 -7.22 -2.59
CA PRO A 8 -18.46 -7.59 -3.59
C PRO A 8 -19.76 -6.78 -3.50
N GLU A 9 -20.17 -6.43 -2.28
CA GLU A 9 -21.42 -5.74 -1.96
C GLU A 9 -21.40 -4.25 -2.33
N VAL A 10 -20.22 -3.64 -2.43
CA VAL A 10 -20.04 -2.19 -2.68
C VAL A 10 -20.08 -1.85 -4.18
N ARG A 11 -19.92 -2.84 -5.06
CA ARG A 11 -19.75 -2.63 -6.52
C ARG A 11 -20.89 -1.90 -7.22
N THR A 12 -22.12 -2.07 -6.76
CA THR A 12 -23.31 -1.52 -7.43
C THR A 12 -23.41 0.00 -7.28
N ILE A 13 -22.79 0.57 -6.25
CA ILE A 13 -22.85 2.00 -5.93
C ILE A 13 -21.79 2.80 -6.69
N ASP A 14 -20.66 2.17 -7.01
CA ASP A 14 -19.47 2.87 -7.51
C ASP A 14 -19.21 2.72 -9.00
N ALA A 15 -19.63 1.62 -9.63
CA ALA A 15 -19.35 1.40 -11.05
C ALA A 15 -19.94 2.50 -11.95
N SER A 16 -21.15 2.98 -11.68
CA SER A 16 -21.80 4.04 -12.45
C SER A 16 -21.12 5.40 -12.27
N LYS A 17 -20.69 5.74 -11.04
CA LYS A 17 -20.03 7.01 -10.71
C LYS A 17 -18.61 7.08 -11.27
N ILE A 18 -17.87 5.98 -11.20
CA ILE A 18 -16.50 5.86 -11.70
C ILE A 18 -16.49 5.95 -13.23
N VAL A 19 -17.40 5.22 -13.90
CA VAL A 19 -17.50 5.25 -15.37
C VAL A 19 -17.91 6.64 -15.87
N HIS A 20 -18.84 7.33 -15.21
CA HIS A 20 -19.23 8.68 -15.61
C HIS A 20 -18.11 9.73 -15.47
N ARG A 21 -17.23 9.59 -14.46
CA ARG A 21 -16.07 10.50 -14.29
C ARG A 21 -14.83 10.07 -15.08
N SER A 22 -14.83 8.86 -15.67
CA SER A 22 -13.73 8.34 -16.48
C SER A 22 -13.55 9.04 -17.83
N LEU A 23 -14.37 10.05 -18.15
CA LEU A 23 -14.21 10.91 -19.34
C LEU A 23 -12.82 11.57 -19.43
N PHE A 24 -12.08 11.62 -18.31
CA PHE A 24 -10.70 12.14 -18.25
C PHE A 24 -9.61 11.05 -18.28
N CYS A 25 -9.97 9.77 -18.21
CA CYS A 25 -9.03 8.66 -18.24
C CYS A 25 -8.86 8.17 -19.69
N SER A 26 -7.66 8.30 -20.26
CA SER A 26 -7.36 7.83 -21.61
C SER A 26 -7.31 6.30 -21.78
N GLY A 27 -7.83 5.52 -20.82
CA GLY A 27 -7.75 4.06 -20.85
C GLY A 27 -8.89 3.37 -20.08
N PRO A 28 -9.06 2.04 -20.28
CA PRO A 28 -10.19 1.30 -19.71
C PRO A 28 -10.14 1.26 -18.18
N VAL A 29 -11.31 1.37 -17.57
CA VAL A 29 -11.53 1.26 -16.12
C VAL A 29 -12.35 0.00 -15.85
N TYR A 30 -11.86 -0.86 -14.96
CA TYR A 30 -12.51 -2.10 -14.54
C TYR A 30 -12.86 -2.03 -13.05
N VAL A 31 -14.03 -2.55 -12.67
CA VAL A 31 -14.45 -2.65 -11.27
C VAL A 31 -14.57 -4.11 -10.88
N ARG A 32 -13.75 -4.58 -9.93
CA ARG A 32 -13.61 -6.01 -9.59
C ARG A 32 -13.66 -6.24 -8.07
N PRO A 33 -14.08 -7.43 -7.60
CA PRO A 33 -14.07 -7.69 -6.16
C PRO A 33 -12.64 -7.83 -5.69
N LEU A 34 -12.34 -7.27 -4.52
CA LEU A 34 -11.18 -7.69 -3.74
C LEU A 34 -11.46 -7.50 -2.26
N ALA A 35 -12.23 -8.42 -1.67
CA ALA A 35 -12.18 -8.60 -0.22
C ALA A 35 -10.72 -8.89 0.19
N TRP A 36 -10.19 -8.10 1.11
CA TRP A 36 -8.79 -8.20 1.48
C TRP A 36 -8.47 -9.59 2.05
N GLY A 37 -7.29 -10.12 1.71
CA GLY A 37 -6.82 -11.44 2.08
C GLY A 37 -7.41 -12.57 1.23
N ASN A 38 -8.37 -12.29 0.36
CA ASN A 38 -9.03 -13.30 -0.46
C ASN A 38 -8.21 -13.64 -1.71
N ALA A 39 -7.50 -14.78 -1.65
CA ALA A 39 -6.67 -15.25 -2.75
C ALA A 39 -7.48 -15.50 -4.04
N SER A 40 -8.70 -16.04 -3.94
CA SER A 40 -9.54 -16.36 -5.09
C SER A 40 -9.97 -15.12 -5.89
N HIS A 41 -10.25 -14.01 -5.20
CA HIS A 41 -10.53 -12.72 -5.83
C HIS A 41 -9.33 -12.22 -6.62
N GLY A 42 -8.13 -12.26 -6.02
CA GLY A 42 -6.91 -11.85 -6.72
C GLY A 42 -6.59 -12.75 -7.92
N VAL A 43 -6.80 -14.07 -7.82
CA VAL A 43 -6.63 -14.98 -8.97
C VAL A 43 -7.61 -14.65 -10.10
N ALA A 44 -8.87 -14.34 -9.78
CA ALA A 44 -9.86 -13.96 -10.77
C ALA A 44 -9.50 -12.64 -11.49
N ILE A 45 -8.99 -11.64 -10.75
CA ILE A 45 -8.50 -10.39 -11.35
C ILE A 45 -7.31 -10.67 -12.28
N ALA A 46 -6.35 -11.48 -11.82
CA ALA A 46 -5.16 -11.81 -12.59
C ALA A 46 -5.50 -12.57 -13.88
N SER A 47 -6.36 -13.57 -13.82
CA SER A 47 -6.75 -14.36 -15.00
C SER A 47 -7.49 -13.52 -16.04
N GLU A 48 -8.28 -12.55 -15.59
CA GLU A 48 -9.02 -11.69 -16.49
C GLU A 48 -8.15 -10.60 -17.13
N LEU A 49 -7.26 -9.98 -16.37
CA LEU A 49 -6.57 -8.76 -16.80
C LEU A 49 -5.13 -8.98 -17.27
N LEU A 50 -4.52 -10.10 -16.89
CA LEU A 50 -3.11 -10.42 -17.18
C LEU A 50 -2.95 -11.61 -18.13
N THR A 51 -4.05 -12.13 -18.71
CA THR A 51 -4.01 -13.18 -19.73
C THR A 51 -3.33 -12.69 -21.03
N PRO A 52 -2.66 -13.59 -21.77
CA PRO A 52 -1.71 -13.23 -22.82
C PRO A 52 -2.45 -12.76 -24.08
N SER A 53 -2.75 -11.47 -24.13
CA SER A 53 -3.05 -10.76 -25.37
C SER A 53 -1.74 -10.23 -25.96
N ASN A 54 -0.84 -11.12 -26.40
CA ASN A 54 0.48 -10.83 -27.02
C ASN A 54 1.47 -9.90 -26.28
N GLU A 55 1.06 -9.18 -25.23
CA GLU A 55 1.89 -8.31 -24.41
C GLU A 55 1.71 -8.69 -22.93
N LEU A 56 2.83 -8.93 -22.24
CA LEU A 56 2.86 -9.17 -20.80
C LEU A 56 2.42 -7.90 -20.08
N ARG A 57 1.19 -7.90 -19.54
CA ARG A 57 0.70 -6.82 -18.67
C ARG A 57 1.19 -7.08 -17.25
N THR A 58 1.78 -6.06 -16.63
CA THR A 58 2.21 -6.10 -15.23
C THR A 58 1.60 -4.94 -14.47
N LEU A 59 1.32 -5.17 -13.19
CA LEU A 59 0.87 -4.15 -12.26
C LEU A 59 2.04 -3.22 -11.96
N THR A 60 1.87 -1.93 -12.23
CA THR A 60 2.89 -0.91 -11.98
C THR A 60 2.63 -0.14 -10.72
N HIS A 61 1.36 0.03 -10.33
CA HIS A 61 0.95 0.85 -9.19
C HIS A 61 -0.22 0.21 -8.44
N VAL A 62 -0.19 0.32 -7.11
CA VAL A 62 -1.29 0.06 -6.19
C VAL A 62 -1.56 1.35 -5.43
N VAL A 63 -2.81 1.78 -5.36
CA VAL A 63 -3.19 3.00 -4.62
C VAL A 63 -4.13 2.61 -3.50
N CYS A 64 -3.76 2.97 -2.28
CA CYS A 64 -4.54 2.78 -1.07
C CYS A 64 -4.85 4.16 -0.48
N SER A 65 -6.13 4.43 -0.22
CA SER A 65 -6.54 5.65 0.45
C SER A 65 -7.18 5.28 1.77
N ASP A 66 -6.48 5.56 2.85
CA ASP A 66 -7.02 5.57 4.21
C ASP A 66 -7.58 4.21 4.67
N LEU A 67 -6.79 3.15 4.44
CA LEU A 67 -7.20 1.76 4.69
C LEU A 67 -6.71 1.19 6.04
N VAL A 68 -5.84 1.91 6.73
CA VAL A 68 -5.18 1.47 7.98
C VAL A 68 -5.85 2.13 9.17
N TYR A 69 -6.94 1.54 9.67
CA TYR A 69 -7.67 2.07 10.84
C TYR A 69 -8.45 1.01 11.63
N PHE A 70 -8.79 -0.12 11.02
CA PHE A 70 -9.56 -1.18 11.66
C PHE A 70 -8.68 -2.42 11.92
N PRO A 71 -8.39 -2.78 13.19
CA PRO A 71 -7.44 -3.85 13.54
C PRO A 71 -7.69 -5.19 12.84
N ASP A 72 -8.95 -5.61 12.73
CA ASP A 72 -9.29 -6.92 12.15
C ASP A 72 -9.03 -6.99 10.63
N LEU A 73 -8.81 -5.85 9.98
CA LEU A 73 -8.52 -5.75 8.54
C LEU A 73 -7.04 -5.54 8.22
N LEU A 74 -6.18 -5.37 9.24
CA LEU A 74 -4.75 -5.09 9.01
C LEU A 74 -4.01 -6.25 8.36
N ALA A 75 -4.19 -7.48 8.87
CA ALA A 75 -3.55 -8.66 8.30
C ALA A 75 -4.10 -9.00 6.90
N PRO A 76 -5.44 -9.02 6.68
CA PRO A 76 -5.98 -9.17 5.33
C PRO A 76 -5.48 -8.12 4.34
N LEU A 77 -5.35 -6.85 4.76
CA LEU A 77 -4.80 -5.78 3.92
C LEU A 77 -3.35 -6.08 3.53
N LEU A 78 -2.48 -6.37 4.52
CA LEU A 78 -1.07 -6.71 4.27
C LEU A 78 -0.95 -7.93 3.35
N ARG A 79 -1.76 -8.97 3.57
CA ARG A 79 -1.82 -10.17 2.73
C ARG A 79 -2.19 -9.82 1.28
N SER A 80 -3.15 -8.92 1.08
CA SER A 80 -3.55 -8.44 -0.25
C SER A 80 -2.40 -7.71 -0.93
N LEU A 81 -1.73 -6.80 -0.23
CA LEU A 81 -0.59 -6.07 -0.76
C LEU A 81 0.54 -7.01 -1.17
N LEU A 82 0.86 -8.01 -0.35
CA LEU A 82 1.82 -9.06 -0.70
C LEU A 82 1.39 -9.86 -1.93
N GLN A 83 0.10 -10.21 -2.02
CA GLN A 83 -0.44 -10.96 -3.17
C GLN A 83 -0.35 -10.14 -4.47
N VAL A 84 -0.85 -8.90 -4.49
CA VAL A 84 -0.90 -8.08 -5.71
C VAL A 84 0.47 -7.54 -6.12
N THR A 85 1.46 -7.60 -5.22
CA THR A 85 2.87 -7.32 -5.55
C THR A 85 3.68 -8.59 -5.78
N SER A 86 3.04 -9.75 -5.91
CA SER A 86 3.66 -11.02 -6.33
C SER A 86 3.30 -11.38 -7.78
N PRO A 87 4.00 -12.34 -8.41
CA PRO A 87 3.50 -12.97 -9.63
C PRO A 87 2.07 -13.53 -9.42
N PRO A 88 1.19 -13.45 -10.44
CA PRO A 88 1.43 -12.94 -11.78
C PRO A 88 1.31 -11.41 -11.92
N PHE A 89 0.87 -10.69 -10.89
CA PHE A 89 0.66 -9.24 -10.96
C PHE A 89 1.95 -8.46 -11.16
N SER A 90 3.00 -8.83 -10.41
CA SER A 90 4.30 -8.19 -10.50
C SER A 90 5.37 -9.24 -10.67
N THR A 91 6.14 -9.11 -11.75
CA THR A 91 7.28 -9.96 -12.07
C THR A 91 8.53 -9.11 -11.91
N ILE A 92 9.40 -9.47 -10.96
CA ILE A 92 10.71 -8.85 -10.89
C ILE A 92 11.49 -9.33 -12.11
N HIS A 93 11.71 -8.44 -13.06
CA HIS A 93 12.42 -8.77 -14.30
C HIS A 93 13.90 -8.40 -14.28
N SER A 94 14.36 -7.58 -13.32
CA SER A 94 15.73 -7.07 -13.24
C SER A 94 15.91 -6.16 -12.01
N VAL A 95 17.15 -5.87 -11.63
CA VAL A 95 17.53 -4.76 -10.72
C VAL A 95 16.90 -3.42 -11.15
N THR A 96 16.59 -3.26 -12.43
CA THR A 96 16.00 -2.04 -13.02
C THR A 96 14.47 -2.00 -12.97
N ASN A 97 13.80 -3.06 -12.51
CA ASN A 97 12.34 -3.08 -12.34
C ASN A 97 12.00 -3.49 -10.90
N PRO A 98 11.76 -2.53 -9.99
CA PRO A 98 11.50 -2.79 -8.58
C PRO A 98 10.13 -3.43 -8.31
N GLY A 99 9.36 -3.75 -9.36
CA GLY A 99 8.00 -4.23 -9.26
C GLY A 99 7.00 -3.10 -9.06
N ALA A 100 5.79 -3.44 -8.61
CA ALA A 100 4.72 -2.47 -8.40
C ALA A 100 5.06 -1.47 -7.28
N THR A 101 4.74 -0.19 -7.52
CA THR A 101 4.80 0.87 -6.52
C THR A 101 3.51 0.89 -5.73
N VAL A 102 3.58 0.87 -4.40
CA VAL A 102 2.39 0.99 -3.53
C VAL A 102 2.36 2.40 -2.95
N ALA A 103 1.35 3.18 -3.32
CA ALA A 103 1.08 4.50 -2.75
C ALA A 103 -0.01 4.38 -1.68
N ILE A 104 0.29 4.77 -0.44
CA ILE A 104 -0.65 4.71 0.68
C ILE A 104 -0.85 6.10 1.24
N ALA A 105 -2.03 6.69 1.02
CA ALA A 105 -2.47 7.85 1.79
C ALA A 105 -3.02 7.35 3.13
N TYR A 106 -2.54 7.93 4.23
CA TYR A 106 -2.82 7.46 5.58
C TYR A 106 -2.99 8.65 6.53
N LYS A 107 -4.06 8.60 7.32
CA LYS A 107 -4.31 9.51 8.43
C LYS A 107 -4.17 8.75 9.73
N VAL A 108 -3.33 9.24 10.64
CA VAL A 108 -3.19 8.65 11.97
C VAL A 108 -4.50 8.85 12.74
N ARG A 109 -5.12 7.77 13.24
CA ARG A 109 -6.30 7.86 14.12
C ARG A 109 -6.06 7.24 15.49
N SER A 110 -5.42 6.07 15.51
CA SER A 110 -5.08 5.38 16.74
C SER A 110 -3.76 4.64 16.56
N GLN A 111 -2.67 5.29 16.96
CA GLN A 111 -1.32 4.75 16.82
C GLN A 111 -1.21 3.32 17.37
N THR A 112 -1.69 3.06 18.58
CA THR A 112 -1.62 1.71 19.19
C THR A 112 -2.33 0.63 18.37
N LYS A 113 -3.44 0.98 17.70
CA LYS A 113 -4.19 0.04 16.87
C LYS A 113 -3.55 -0.17 15.49
N GLU A 114 -2.83 0.82 14.99
CA GLU A 114 -2.32 0.86 13.63
C GLU A 114 -0.84 0.43 13.54
N THR A 115 -0.05 0.62 14.61
CA THR A 115 1.36 0.20 14.71
C THR A 115 1.62 -1.25 14.29
N PRO A 116 0.80 -2.25 14.66
CA PRO A 116 1.04 -3.63 14.22
C PRO A 116 1.08 -3.78 12.70
N PHE A 117 0.27 -3.02 11.97
CA PHE A 117 0.31 -3.01 10.51
C PHE A 117 1.62 -2.44 10.00
N TRP A 118 2.03 -1.27 10.48
CA TRP A 118 3.24 -0.59 10.00
C TRP A 118 4.52 -1.35 10.34
N ALA A 119 4.59 -1.91 11.55
CA ALA A 119 5.69 -2.75 12.01
C ALA A 119 5.84 -4.02 11.15
N ALA A 120 4.73 -4.67 10.79
CA ALA A 120 4.76 -5.81 9.88
C ALA A 120 5.07 -5.36 8.45
N PHE A 121 4.42 -4.31 7.95
CA PHE A 121 4.57 -3.78 6.60
C PHE A 121 6.02 -3.42 6.29
N GLY A 122 6.73 -2.75 7.20
CA GLY A 122 8.14 -2.38 7.03
C GLY A 122 9.10 -3.56 6.89
N LEU A 123 8.73 -4.74 7.41
CA LEU A 123 9.51 -5.95 7.18
C LEU A 123 9.44 -6.40 5.72
N TRP A 124 8.29 -6.27 5.07
CA TRP A 124 8.04 -6.77 3.71
C TRP A 124 8.30 -5.71 2.62
N PHE A 125 8.12 -4.44 2.97
CA PHE A 125 8.19 -3.28 2.08
C PHE A 125 9.19 -2.25 2.63
N THR A 126 9.95 -1.63 1.74
CA THR A 126 10.60 -0.34 2.03
C THR A 126 9.61 0.77 1.71
N PHE A 127 9.46 1.76 2.58
CA PHE A 127 8.55 2.88 2.33
C PHE A 127 9.12 4.18 2.87
N LYS A 128 8.69 5.30 2.27
CA LYS A 128 9.13 6.65 2.62
C LYS A 128 7.99 7.65 2.43
N PRO A 129 7.94 8.73 3.23
CA PRO A 129 6.93 9.77 3.04
C PRO A 129 7.25 10.57 1.77
N VAL A 130 6.18 11.04 1.12
CA VAL A 130 6.30 12.03 0.04
C VAL A 130 6.60 13.39 0.65
N LEU A 131 7.68 14.00 0.19
CA LEU A 131 8.03 15.37 0.52
C LEU A 131 7.68 16.29 -0.65
N VAL A 132 7.22 17.49 -0.34
CA VAL A 132 6.94 18.55 -1.31
C VAL A 132 7.75 19.80 -0.95
N LYS A 133 8.18 20.51 -1.98
CA LYS A 133 8.78 21.84 -1.84
C LYS A 133 7.76 22.84 -2.34
N GLU A 134 7.15 23.57 -1.41
CA GLU A 134 6.19 24.59 -1.77
C GLU A 134 6.93 25.85 -2.22
N THR A 135 6.71 26.26 -3.47
CA THR A 135 7.39 27.43 -4.05
C THR A 135 6.63 28.73 -3.81
N SER A 136 5.37 28.65 -3.36
CA SER A 136 4.42 29.75 -3.25
C SER A 136 4.30 30.37 -1.85
N SER A 137 4.67 29.66 -0.79
CA SER A 137 4.34 30.04 0.60
C SER A 137 5.44 30.79 1.35
N GLY A 138 6.57 31.14 0.71
CA GLY A 138 7.70 31.80 1.37
C GLY A 138 8.44 30.94 2.40
N LYS A 139 7.91 29.76 2.76
CA LYS A 139 8.62 28.72 3.53
C LYS A 139 9.65 28.04 2.63
N VAL A 140 10.92 28.27 2.92
CA VAL A 140 12.04 27.67 2.17
C VAL A 140 12.37 26.31 2.77
N GLY A 141 11.84 25.22 2.20
CA GLY A 141 12.18 23.88 2.68
C GLY A 141 11.40 22.75 2.00
N TRP A 142 11.94 21.53 2.10
CA TRP A 142 11.17 20.31 1.84
C TRP A 142 10.35 19.99 3.08
N GLN A 143 9.06 19.75 2.91
CA GLN A 143 8.16 19.36 3.99
C GLN A 143 7.37 18.12 3.60
N ARG A 144 6.88 17.36 4.60
CA ARG A 144 5.95 16.25 4.36
C ARG A 144 4.70 16.77 3.67
N LEU A 145 4.24 16.05 2.63
CA LEU A 145 2.95 16.35 2.03
C LEU A 145 1.83 16.13 3.06
N GLY A 146 1.07 17.19 3.34
CA GLY A 146 0.07 17.22 4.42
C GLY A 146 0.60 17.67 5.77
N SER A 147 1.78 18.31 5.84
CA SER A 147 2.31 18.94 7.06
C SER A 147 1.45 20.09 7.57
N SER A 148 0.69 20.76 6.68
CA SER A 148 -0.19 21.87 7.05
C SER A 148 -1.55 21.43 7.62
N SER A 149 -1.78 20.13 7.76
CA SER A 149 -3.03 19.59 8.31
C SER A 149 -2.95 19.55 9.83
N GLU A 150 -4.06 19.84 10.51
CA GLU A 150 -4.16 19.66 11.97
C GLU A 150 -3.94 18.19 12.38
N ASP A 151 -4.37 17.26 11.54
CA ASP A 151 -4.11 15.84 11.73
C ASP A 151 -2.81 15.39 11.06
N VAL A 152 -2.06 14.51 11.75
CA VAL A 152 -0.87 13.86 11.17
C VAL A 152 -1.28 12.92 10.03
N MET A 153 -0.86 13.25 8.82
CA MET A 153 -1.15 12.49 7.60
C MET A 153 0.11 12.16 6.82
N PHE A 154 0.19 10.97 6.25
CA PHE A 154 1.30 10.58 5.38
C PHE A 154 0.77 10.18 4.02
N ILE A 155 1.53 10.52 2.98
CA ILE A 155 1.49 9.77 1.73
C ILE A 155 2.78 8.98 1.66
N PHE A 156 2.69 7.66 1.77
CA PHE A 156 3.84 6.77 1.64
C PHE A 156 3.95 6.26 0.21
N VAL A 157 5.19 6.22 -0.30
CA VAL A 157 5.55 5.45 -1.48
C VAL A 157 6.37 4.27 -1.02
N ALA A 158 5.90 3.07 -1.35
CA ALA A 158 6.47 1.82 -0.91
C ALA A 158 6.77 0.88 -2.08
N HIS A 159 7.80 0.05 -1.89
CA HIS A 159 8.19 -1.02 -2.79
C HIS A 159 8.43 -2.29 -2.00
N ARG A 160 8.04 -3.43 -2.56
CA ARG A 160 8.32 -4.72 -1.93
C ARG A 160 9.83 -4.95 -1.92
N ARG A 161 10.37 -5.34 -0.77
CA ARG A 161 11.79 -5.68 -0.62
C ARG A 161 12.14 -6.86 -1.54
N PRO A 162 13.21 -6.81 -2.35
CA PRO A 162 13.57 -7.90 -3.26
C PRO A 162 13.73 -9.26 -2.57
N GLU A 163 14.32 -9.27 -1.37
CA GLU A 163 14.50 -10.47 -0.57
C GLU A 163 13.18 -11.05 -0.03
N SER A 164 12.13 -10.22 0.11
CA SER A 164 10.84 -10.65 0.68
C SER A 164 9.97 -11.48 -0.27
N TYR A 165 10.38 -11.59 -1.53
CA TYR A 165 9.77 -12.51 -2.49
C TYR A 165 10.12 -13.97 -2.23
N ALA A 166 11.27 -14.24 -1.60
CA ALA A 166 11.70 -15.59 -1.25
C ALA A 166 11.17 -16.06 0.12
N TRP A 167 10.57 -15.15 0.90
CA TRP A 167 10.11 -15.47 2.25
C TRP A 167 8.74 -16.14 2.23
N LYS A 168 8.54 -17.06 3.17
CA LYS A 168 7.26 -17.71 3.39
C LYS A 168 6.30 -16.72 4.05
N ILE A 169 5.18 -16.43 3.38
CA ILE A 169 4.09 -15.64 3.96
C ILE A 169 3.28 -16.56 4.88
N PRO A 170 3.11 -16.24 6.18
CA PRO A 170 2.30 -17.04 7.09
C PRO A 170 0.83 -17.14 6.64
N VAL A 171 0.21 -18.30 6.85
CA VAL A 171 -1.22 -18.51 6.56
C VAL A 171 -2.07 -17.79 7.60
N GLU A 172 -1.68 -17.85 8.87
CA GLU A 172 -2.38 -17.21 9.97
C GLU A 172 -2.12 -15.71 10.02
N ASP A 173 -3.19 -14.94 10.20
CA ASP A 173 -3.15 -13.48 10.24
C ASP A 173 -2.35 -12.93 11.44
N MET A 174 -2.46 -13.60 12.59
CA MET A 174 -1.69 -13.25 13.78
C MET A 174 -0.18 -13.41 13.56
N ASP A 175 0.24 -14.47 12.87
CA ASP A 175 1.65 -14.71 12.57
C ASP A 175 2.19 -13.72 11.52
N LEU A 176 1.35 -13.34 10.54
CA LEU A 176 1.69 -12.34 9.54
C LEU A 176 1.94 -10.97 10.19
N LEU A 177 1.06 -10.51 11.08
CA LEU A 177 1.25 -9.25 11.80
C LEU A 177 2.36 -9.31 12.85
N ALA A 178 2.66 -10.48 13.41
CA ALA A 178 3.81 -10.68 14.29
C ALA A 178 5.15 -10.74 13.53
N GLY A 179 5.16 -10.59 12.20
CA GLY A 179 6.37 -10.60 11.39
C GLY A 179 7.03 -11.97 11.23
N ARG A 180 6.31 -13.06 11.51
CA ARG A 180 6.85 -14.41 11.26
C ARG A 180 7.01 -14.65 9.77
N GLY A 181 7.98 -15.48 9.39
CA GLY A 181 8.37 -15.74 8.01
C GLY A 181 9.26 -14.67 7.39
N ALA A 182 9.17 -13.41 7.85
CA ALA A 182 10.03 -12.34 7.37
C ALA A 182 11.51 -12.65 7.64
N ARG A 183 12.42 -12.26 6.74
CA ARG A 183 13.85 -12.63 6.77
C ARG A 183 14.10 -14.15 6.83
N GLY A 184 13.14 -14.97 6.40
CA GLY A 184 13.27 -16.43 6.34
C GLY A 184 13.19 -17.16 7.69
N THR A 185 12.71 -16.50 8.75
CA THR A 185 12.60 -17.13 10.09
C THR A 185 11.18 -17.04 10.66
N ASP A 186 10.78 -18.06 11.40
CA ASP A 186 9.48 -18.09 12.10
C ASP A 186 9.48 -17.32 13.43
N THR A 187 10.59 -16.66 13.78
CA THR A 187 10.65 -15.79 14.96
C THR A 187 9.84 -14.51 14.73
N ALA A 188 9.12 -14.05 15.77
CA ALA A 188 8.42 -12.78 15.71
C ALA A 188 9.40 -11.62 15.60
N LYS A 189 9.06 -10.60 14.82
CA LYS A 189 9.90 -9.41 14.59
C LYS A 189 9.04 -8.24 14.12
N ALA A 190 9.60 -7.04 14.23
CA ALA A 190 8.97 -5.78 13.85
C ALA A 190 10.00 -4.90 13.14
N ASP A 191 9.52 -4.00 12.29
CA ASP A 191 10.28 -2.89 11.72
C ASP A 191 9.88 -1.59 12.43
N ASP A 192 10.83 -0.68 12.64
CA ASP A 192 10.65 0.58 13.39
C ASP A 192 10.61 1.83 12.48
N THR A 193 10.59 1.64 11.15
CA THR A 193 10.62 2.76 10.20
C THR A 193 9.48 3.73 10.43
N PHE A 194 8.27 3.25 10.72
CA PHE A 194 7.11 4.12 10.91
C PHE A 194 7.21 4.95 12.19
N GLU A 195 7.67 4.36 13.28
CA GLU A 195 7.88 5.03 14.55
C GLU A 195 8.92 6.15 14.41
N ILE A 196 10.01 5.89 13.69
CA ILE A 196 11.04 6.90 13.38
C ILE A 196 10.42 8.04 12.56
N LEU A 197 9.66 7.73 11.51
CA LEU A 197 9.01 8.74 10.66
C LEU A 197 7.95 9.56 11.41
N LEU A 198 7.23 8.93 12.33
CA LEU A 198 6.25 9.61 13.18
C LEU A 198 6.95 10.53 14.16
N PHE A 199 8.03 10.08 14.81
CA PHE A 199 8.83 10.90 15.71
C PHE A 199 9.38 12.14 15.00
N MET A 200 9.98 11.97 13.82
CA MET A 200 10.47 13.08 12.99
C MET A 200 9.36 14.06 12.57
N ALA A 201 8.12 13.58 12.37
CA ALA A 201 7.00 14.43 12.01
C ALA A 201 6.51 15.28 13.19
N LEU A 202 6.63 14.78 14.42
CA LEU A 202 6.26 15.52 15.63
C LEU A 202 7.29 16.62 15.95
N GLU A 203 8.58 16.35 15.77
CA GLU A 203 9.65 17.35 15.98
C GLU A 203 9.53 18.55 15.02
N SER A 204 9.08 18.33 13.78
CA SER A 204 8.94 19.42 12.79
C SER A 204 7.78 20.38 13.05
N ASP A 205 6.88 20.02 13.97
CA ASP A 205 5.69 20.81 14.31
C ASP A 205 5.90 21.69 15.57
N GLU A 206 7.04 21.59 16.25
CA GLU A 206 7.41 22.49 17.35
C GLU A 206 7.96 23.83 16.82
N PRO A 207 7.45 24.98 17.27
CA PRO A 207 7.99 26.28 16.86
C PRO A 207 9.41 26.46 17.42
N GLU A 208 10.36 26.87 16.57
CA GLU A 208 11.67 27.35 17.00
C GLU A 208 11.48 28.49 18.03
N GLU A 209 11.95 28.30 19.27
CA GLU A 209 11.93 29.30 20.35
C GLU A 209 12.86 30.50 20.07
#